data_AF-A0A970D509-F1
#
_entry.id   AF-A0A970D509-F1
#
_cell.length_a   1.000
_cell.length_b   1.000
_cell.length_c   1.000
_cell.angle_alpha   90.00
_cell.angle_beta   90.00
_cell.angle_gamma   90.00
#
_symmetry.space_group_name_H-M   'P 1'
#
loop_
_entity.id
_entity.type
_entity.pdbx_description
1 polymer ?
#
loop_
_entity_poly.entity_id
_entity_poly.type
_entity_poly.pdbx_seq_one_letter_code
_entity_poly.pdbx_strand_id
1 'polypeptide(L)'
;GTVTGSGDTNFRLRVVNNSPQFHVGANAGQRMGISIGNMSTMALGVDKLDMNSVENAQAALGKIDDAINKVSSERSKIGSYENRLRHTVNSIQNTYTNVASAEARIRDADIAKEMIQFASSQIMLQSGTAMLAQANMLPKNVLSLLGG
;
A
#
# COMPACT_ATOMS: atom_id res chain seq x y z
N GLY A 1 -12.07 -31.44 28.83
CA GLY A 1 -11.06 -32.42 29.30
C GLY A 1 -9.81 -32.23 28.47
N THR A 2 -8.67 -32.01 29.11
CA THR A 2 -7.38 -31.84 28.44
C THR A 2 -6.86 -33.20 28.01
N VAL A 3 -6.87 -33.46 26.70
CA VAL A 3 -6.33 -34.68 26.11
C VAL A 3 -4.83 -34.48 25.94
N THR A 4 -4.02 -35.10 26.81
CA THR A 4 -2.57 -35.20 26.64
C THR A 4 -2.26 -36.42 25.78
N GLY A 5 -1.95 -36.19 24.49
CA GLY A 5 -1.43 -37.19 23.58
C GLY A 5 0.10 -37.06 23.44
N SER A 6 0.82 -38.12 23.76
CA SER A 6 2.23 -38.28 23.41
C SER A 6 2.31 -38.69 21.94
N GLY A 7 2.69 -37.77 21.05
CA GLY A 7 2.89 -38.02 19.62
C GLY A 7 3.86 -36.99 19.05
N ASP A 8 4.83 -37.47 18.25
CA ASP A 8 5.88 -36.76 17.51
C ASP A 8 6.02 -35.24 17.73
N THR A 9 7.22 -34.80 18.10
CA THR A 9 7.64 -33.37 18.17
C THR A 9 7.57 -32.63 16.82
N ASN A 10 7.07 -33.29 15.78
CA ASN A 10 6.84 -32.77 14.43
C ASN A 10 5.35 -32.69 14.04
N PHE A 11 4.40 -32.75 14.99
CA PHE A 11 3.00 -32.46 14.69
C PHE A 11 2.79 -30.98 14.32
N ARG A 12 2.81 -30.67 13.02
CA ARG A 12 2.50 -29.34 12.50
C ARG A 12 1.08 -29.31 11.94
N LEU A 13 0.14 -28.78 12.73
CA LEU A 13 -1.19 -28.43 12.21
C LEU A 13 -1.07 -27.18 11.34
N ARG A 14 -1.05 -27.35 10.02
CA ARG A 14 -1.12 -26.22 9.08
C ARG A 14 -2.57 -25.78 8.94
N VAL A 15 -2.99 -24.83 9.78
CA VAL A 15 -4.27 -24.14 9.61
C VAL A 15 -4.14 -23.19 8.41
N VAL A 16 -4.61 -23.63 7.24
CA VAL A 16 -4.79 -22.75 6.09
C VAL A 16 -6.10 -22.00 6.30
N ASN A 17 -6.02 -20.73 6.67
CA ASN A 17 -7.21 -19.88 6.67
C ASN A 17 -7.58 -19.59 5.21
N ASN A 18 -8.56 -20.32 4.67
CA ASN A 18 -9.07 -20.17 3.31
C ASN A 18 -10.17 -19.08 3.21
N SER A 19 -10.25 -18.18 4.19
CA SER A 19 -11.17 -17.06 4.10
C SER A 19 -10.66 -16.06 3.07
N PRO A 20 -11.51 -15.55 2.15
CA PRO A 20 -11.06 -14.58 1.16
C PRO A 20 -10.53 -13.33 1.87
N GLN A 21 -9.31 -12.95 1.53
CA GLN A 21 -8.61 -11.82 2.13
C GLN A 21 -8.08 -10.89 1.03
N PHE A 22 -8.25 -9.59 1.22
CA PHE A 22 -7.66 -8.57 0.34
C PHE A 22 -6.40 -8.01 0.99
N HIS A 23 -5.34 -7.85 0.21
CA HIS A 23 -4.17 -7.09 0.64
C HIS A 23 -4.44 -5.61 0.40
N VAL A 24 -4.43 -4.81 1.47
CA VAL A 24 -4.91 -3.42 1.44
C VAL A 24 -3.82 -2.44 1.91
N GLY A 25 -2.56 -2.77 1.67
CA GLY A 25 -1.44 -1.91 2.04
C GLY A 25 -0.09 -2.42 1.52
N ALA A 26 0.95 -1.63 1.70
CA ALA A 26 2.30 -1.91 1.17
C ALA A 26 3.08 -2.94 1.99
N ASN A 27 2.73 -3.13 3.27
CA ASN A 27 3.50 -3.93 4.22
C ASN A 27 2.81 -5.25 4.58
N ALA A 28 3.62 -6.24 4.94
CA ALA A 28 3.14 -7.53 5.44
C ALA A 28 2.18 -7.34 6.64
N GLY A 29 1.08 -8.10 6.64
CA GLY A 29 0.05 -8.03 7.68
C GLY A 29 -1.09 -7.03 7.41
N GLN A 30 -0.96 -6.15 6.41
CA GLN A 30 -2.05 -5.24 6.01
C GLN A 30 -3.09 -5.98 5.16
N ARG A 31 -3.94 -6.76 5.83
CA ARG A 31 -4.95 -7.59 5.20
C ARG A 31 -6.34 -7.27 5.74
N MET A 32 -7.33 -7.35 4.86
CA MET A 32 -8.73 -7.25 5.19
C MET A 32 -9.40 -8.57 4.89
N GLY A 33 -9.83 -9.26 5.95
CA GLY A 33 -10.64 -10.47 5.82
C GLY A 33 -12.05 -10.11 5.38
N ILE A 34 -12.55 -10.82 4.36
CA ILE A 34 -13.94 -10.74 3.93
C ILE A 34 -14.57 -12.10 4.15
N SER A 35 -15.76 -12.10 4.72
CA SER A 35 -16.58 -13.30 4.85
C SER A 35 -17.95 -12.95 4.32
N ILE A 36 -18.43 -13.77 3.40
CA ILE A 36 -19.80 -13.73 2.89
C ILE A 36 -20.46 -15.03 3.36
N GLY A 37 -21.53 -14.90 4.12
CA GLY A 37 -22.32 -16.04 4.57
C GLY A 37 -22.94 -16.82 3.40
N ASN A 38 -23.24 -18.10 3.60
CA ASN A 38 -23.96 -18.88 2.60
C ASN A 38 -25.39 -18.34 2.40
N MET A 39 -25.72 -17.92 1.18
CA MET A 39 -27.01 -17.35 0.79
C MET A 39 -27.83 -18.29 -0.12
N SER A 40 -27.58 -19.61 -0.08
CA SER A 40 -28.41 -20.59 -0.78
C SER A 40 -29.84 -20.65 -0.21
N THR A 41 -30.79 -21.14 -1.00
CA THR A 41 -32.20 -21.34 -0.58
C THR A 41 -32.30 -22.14 0.72
N MET A 42 -31.45 -23.16 0.89
CA MET A 42 -31.35 -23.96 2.10
C MET A 42 -30.82 -23.16 3.29
N ALA A 43 -29.77 -22.35 3.10
CA ALA A 43 -29.18 -21.52 4.16
C ALA A 43 -30.08 -20.33 4.56
N LEU A 44 -30.97 -19.91 3.66
CA LEU A 44 -31.99 -18.89 3.87
C LEU A 44 -33.32 -19.47 4.40
N GLY A 45 -33.49 -20.80 4.43
CA GLY A 45 -34.71 -21.45 4.93
C GLY A 45 -35.91 -21.43 3.98
N VAL A 46 -35.69 -21.10 2.70
CA VAL A 46 -36.72 -20.93 1.66
C VAL A 46 -36.72 -22.07 0.62
N ASP A 47 -35.95 -23.13 0.84
CA ASP A 47 -35.83 -24.27 -0.08
C ASP A 47 -37.11 -25.09 -0.25
N LYS A 48 -37.92 -25.20 0.82
CA LYS A 48 -39.17 -25.96 0.86
C LYS A 48 -40.26 -25.14 1.52
N LEU A 49 -40.88 -24.26 0.75
CA LEU A 49 -42.07 -23.53 1.17
C LEU A 49 -43.29 -24.37 0.82
N ASP A 50 -44.12 -24.65 1.83
CA ASP A 50 -45.42 -25.29 1.63
C ASP A 50 -46.47 -24.19 1.49
N MET A 51 -47.24 -24.25 0.40
CA MET A 51 -48.29 -23.27 0.07
C MET A 51 -49.65 -23.93 -0.14
N ASN A 52 -49.84 -25.16 0.35
CA ASN A 52 -51.06 -25.93 0.13
C ASN A 52 -52.25 -25.51 1.01
N SER A 53 -52.04 -24.64 2.01
CA SER A 53 -53.08 -24.08 2.86
C SER A 53 -52.82 -22.60 3.14
N VAL A 54 -53.86 -21.87 3.55
CA VAL A 54 -53.74 -20.45 3.92
C VAL A 54 -52.77 -20.26 5.08
N GLU A 55 -52.81 -21.16 6.06
CA GLU A 55 -51.91 -21.14 7.22
C GLU A 55 -50.45 -21.42 6.82
N ASN A 56 -50.21 -22.41 5.95
CA ASN A 56 -48.87 -22.72 5.45
C ASN A 56 -48.31 -21.59 4.59
N ALA A 57 -49.17 -20.92 3.80
CA ALA A 57 -48.79 -19.74 3.02
C ALA A 57 -48.39 -18.56 3.93
N GLN A 58 -49.11 -18.32 5.04
CA GLN A 58 -48.74 -17.30 6.02
C GLN A 58 -47.39 -17.60 6.69
N ALA A 59 -47.14 -18.86 7.06
CA ALA A 59 -45.85 -19.29 7.60
C ALA A 59 -44.72 -19.16 6.57
N ALA A 60 -44.99 -19.43 5.30
CA ALA A 60 -44.02 -19.26 4.21
C ALA A 60 -43.64 -17.79 4.01
N LEU A 61 -44.59 -16.85 4.10
CA LEU A 61 -44.30 -15.42 4.04
C LEU A 61 -43.36 -14.97 5.16
N GLY A 62 -43.58 -15.44 6.40
CA GLY A 62 -42.67 -15.13 7.51
C GLY A 62 -41.23 -15.63 7.26
N LYS A 63 -41.07 -16.83 6.70
CA LYS A 63 -39.74 -17.35 6.31
C LYS A 63 -39.08 -16.52 5.21
N ILE A 64 -39.86 -16.00 4.27
CA ILE A 64 -39.37 -15.11 3.22
C ILE A 64 -38.91 -13.79 3.81
N ASP A 65 -39.65 -13.19 4.73
CA ASP A 65 -39.27 -11.94 5.40
C ASP A 65 -37.96 -12.10 6.18
N ASP A 66 -37.79 -13.21 6.90
CA ASP A 66 -36.54 -13.55 7.59
C ASP A 66 -35.37 -13.72 6.61
N ALA A 67 -35.61 -14.40 5.48
CA ALA A 67 -34.61 -14.56 4.43
C ALA A 67 -34.20 -13.21 3.81
N ILE A 68 -35.16 -12.32 3.54
CA ILE A 68 -34.91 -10.96 3.05
C ILE A 68 -34.08 -10.17 4.05
N ASN A 69 -34.43 -10.21 5.34
CA ASN A 69 -33.70 -9.54 6.40
C ASN A 69 -32.24 -10.04 6.48
N LYS A 70 -32.04 -11.35 6.34
CA LYS A 70 -30.70 -11.96 6.35
C LYS A 70 -29.86 -11.52 5.14
N VAL A 71 -30.44 -11.52 3.94
CA VAL A 71 -29.76 -11.01 2.73
C VAL A 71 -29.45 -9.52 2.85
N SER A 72 -30.40 -8.73 3.37
CA SER A 72 -30.23 -7.30 3.61
C SER A 72 -29.07 -7.02 4.57
N SER A 73 -29.01 -7.74 5.69
CA SER A 73 -27.89 -7.66 6.65
C SER A 73 -26.56 -8.01 5.99
N GLU A 74 -26.52 -9.05 5.17
CA GLU A 74 -25.29 -9.45 4.46
C GLU A 74 -24.85 -8.37 3.45
N ARG A 75 -25.79 -7.75 2.72
CA ARG A 75 -25.51 -6.60 1.85
C ARG A 75 -24.98 -5.39 2.64
N SER A 76 -25.51 -5.13 3.83
CA SER A 76 -24.99 -4.07 4.70
C SER A 76 -23.55 -4.34 5.12
N LYS A 77 -23.19 -5.59 5.44
CA LYS A 77 -21.79 -5.97 5.73
C LYS A 77 -20.90 -5.73 4.52
N ILE A 78 -21.32 -6.14 3.32
CA ILE A 78 -20.58 -5.88 2.08
C ILE A 78 -20.38 -4.38 1.87
N GLY A 79 -21.42 -3.56 2.08
CA GLY A 79 -21.32 -2.09 2.00
C GLY A 79 -20.30 -1.51 2.99
N SER A 80 -20.21 -2.07 4.19
CA SER A 80 -19.17 -1.67 5.17
C SER A 80 -17.77 -2.03 4.71
N TYR A 81 -17.60 -3.20 4.07
CA TYR A 81 -16.32 -3.62 3.51
C TYR A 81 -15.90 -2.71 2.35
N GLU A 82 -16.82 -2.40 1.44
CA GLU A 82 -16.63 -1.43 0.36
C GLU A 82 -16.20 -0.05 0.89
N ASN A 83 -16.86 0.44 1.94
CA ASN A 83 -16.50 1.73 2.53
C ASN A 83 -15.07 1.73 3.07
N ARG A 84 -14.69 0.68 3.79
CA ARG A 84 -13.31 0.51 4.29
C ARG A 84 -12.31 0.42 3.16
N LEU A 85 -12.61 -0.32 2.09
CA LEU A 85 -11.75 -0.42 0.91
C LEU A 85 -11.56 0.95 0.26
N ARG A 86 -12.63 1.73 0.07
CA ARG A 86 -12.55 3.09 -0.49
C ARG A 86 -11.70 4.02 0.36
N HIS A 87 -11.88 3.99 1.69
CA HIS A 87 -11.03 4.77 2.59
C HIS A 87 -9.57 4.34 2.52
N THR A 88 -9.32 3.03 2.42
CA THR A 88 -7.97 2.49 2.33
C THR A 88 -7.30 2.90 1.01
N VAL A 89 -8.01 2.81 -0.11
CA VAL A 89 -7.55 3.30 -1.42
C VAL A 89 -7.17 4.78 -1.35
N ASN A 90 -8.05 5.61 -0.79
CA ASN A 90 -7.78 7.05 -0.64
C ASN A 90 -6.55 7.31 0.24
N SER A 91 -6.42 6.56 1.35
CA SER A 91 -5.26 6.68 2.24
C SER A 91 -3.96 6.25 1.55
N ILE A 92 -3.98 5.17 0.76
CA ILE A 92 -2.83 4.71 -0.02
C ILE A 92 -2.47 5.74 -1.07
N GLN A 93 -3.44 6.30 -1.79
CA GLN A 93 -3.20 7.32 -2.81
C GLN A 93 -2.55 8.56 -2.22
N ASN A 94 -3.03 9.04 -1.06
CA ASN A 94 -2.40 10.16 -0.35
C ASN A 94 -0.98 9.83 0.09
N THR A 95 -0.77 8.63 0.63
CA THR A 95 0.56 8.17 1.05
C THR A 95 1.51 8.11 -0.14
N TYR A 96 1.04 7.59 -1.28
CA TYR A 96 1.79 7.52 -2.53
C TYR A 96 2.21 8.92 -3.00
N THR A 97 1.28 9.88 -3.05
CA THR A 97 1.59 11.26 -3.44
C THR A 97 2.60 11.91 -2.49
N ASN A 98 2.48 11.68 -1.18
CA ASN A 98 3.42 12.20 -0.20
C ASN A 98 4.83 11.58 -0.35
N VAL A 99 4.91 10.26 -0.51
CA VAL A 99 6.18 9.55 -0.69
C VAL A 99 6.85 9.95 -2.01
N ALA A 100 6.10 10.01 -3.12
CA ALA A 100 6.62 10.45 -4.41
C ALA A 100 7.14 11.90 -4.36
N SER A 101 6.45 12.78 -3.64
CA SER A 101 6.89 14.17 -3.45
C SER A 101 8.16 14.27 -2.60
N ALA A 102 8.27 13.45 -1.55
CA ALA A 102 9.48 13.37 -0.74
C ALA A 102 10.66 12.81 -1.54
N GLU A 103 10.44 11.76 -2.33
CA GLU A 103 11.44 11.15 -3.21
C GLU A 103 11.94 12.16 -4.27
N ALA A 104 11.04 12.93 -4.89
CA ALA A 104 11.39 13.99 -5.83
C ALA A 104 12.29 15.04 -5.16
N ARG A 105 11.93 15.53 -3.97
CA ARG A 105 12.75 16.50 -3.23
C ARG A 105 14.14 15.98 -2.88
N ILE A 106 14.24 14.70 -2.49
CA ILE A 106 15.54 14.09 -2.18
C ILE A 106 16.39 14.02 -3.46
N ARG A 107 15.82 13.52 -4.56
CA ARG A 107 16.53 13.47 -5.86
C ARG A 107 16.96 14.85 -6.35
N ASP A 108 16.09 15.85 -6.25
CA ASP A 108 16.40 17.21 -6.68
C ASP A 108 17.50 17.84 -5.82
N ALA A 109 17.51 17.60 -4.50
CA ALA A 109 18.55 18.08 -3.60
C ALA A 109 19.91 17.41 -3.89
N ASP A 110 19.91 16.10 -4.16
CA ASP A 110 21.11 15.37 -4.52
C ASP A 110 21.68 15.84 -5.88
N ILE A 111 20.81 16.08 -6.87
CA ILE A 111 21.21 16.65 -8.17
C ILE A 111 21.79 18.06 -7.99
N ALA A 112 21.14 18.92 -7.19
CA ALA A 112 21.64 20.27 -6.94
C ALA A 112 23.03 20.25 -6.29
N LYS A 113 23.28 19.33 -5.35
CA LYS A 113 24.58 19.15 -4.72
C LYS A 113 25.66 18.75 -5.72
N GLU A 114 25.36 17.78 -6.59
CA GLU A 114 26.28 17.34 -7.66
C GLU A 114 26.57 18.48 -8.65
N MET A 115 25.55 19.25 -9.03
CA MET A 115 25.70 20.42 -9.91
C MET A 115 26.57 21.51 -9.30
N ILE A 116 26.48 21.76 -7.98
CA ILE A 116 27.37 22.70 -7.28
C ILE A 116 28.80 22.19 -7.27
N GLN A 117 29.03 20.90 -7.00
CA GLN A 117 30.37 20.31 -7.05
C GLN A 117 30.96 20.35 -8.45
N PHE A 118 30.16 20.05 -9.48
CA PHE A 118 30.54 20.15 -10.87
C PHE A 118 30.92 21.59 -11.24
N ALA A 119 30.06 22.57 -10.92
CA ALA A 119 30.32 23.99 -11.19
C ALA A 119 31.57 24.50 -10.44
N SER A 120 31.74 24.13 -9.16
CA SER A 120 32.92 24.50 -8.38
C SER A 120 34.20 23.90 -8.97
N SER A 121 34.13 22.65 -9.44
CA SER A 121 35.26 21.99 -10.11
C SER A 121 35.58 22.67 -11.45
N GLN A 122 34.57 23.04 -12.22
CA GLN A 122 34.71 23.79 -13.47
C GLN A 122 35.36 25.16 -13.25
N ILE A 123 34.90 25.91 -12.22
CA ILE A 123 35.47 27.19 -11.82
C ILE A 123 36.91 27.03 -11.34
N MET A 124 37.21 25.98 -10.58
CA MET A 124 38.57 25.68 -10.13
C MET A 124 39.49 25.38 -11.32
N LEU A 125 39.03 24.63 -12.31
CA LEU A 125 39.79 24.37 -13.55
C LEU A 125 40.04 25.66 -14.34
N GLN A 126 39.03 26.53 -14.50
CA GLN A 126 39.19 27.83 -15.17
C GLN A 126 40.08 28.80 -14.37
N SER A 127 39.98 28.78 -13.04
CA SER A 127 40.83 29.59 -12.17
C SER A 127 42.27 29.09 -12.16
N GLY A 128 42.48 27.78 -12.19
CA GLY A 128 43.81 27.17 -12.28
C GLY A 128 44.52 27.51 -13.59
N THR A 129 43.80 27.49 -14.72
CA THR A 129 44.37 27.91 -16.02
C THR A 129 44.64 29.41 -16.07
N ALA A 130 43.74 30.25 -15.55
CA ALA A 130 43.96 31.70 -15.44
C ALA A 130 45.10 32.06 -14.47
N MET A 131 45.20 31.37 -13.33
CA MET A 131 46.29 31.52 -12.36
C MET A 131 47.63 31.08 -12.93
N LEU A 132 47.69 29.97 -13.67
CA LEU A 132 48.90 29.53 -14.38
C LEU A 132 49.32 30.56 -15.44
N ALA A 133 48.37 31.14 -16.17
CA ALA A 133 48.67 32.21 -17.12
C ALA A 133 49.21 33.47 -16.41
N GLN A 134 48.60 33.89 -15.30
CA GLN A 134 49.04 35.04 -14.49
C GLN A 134 50.42 34.79 -13.85
N ALA A 135 50.67 33.59 -13.32
CA ALA A 135 51.94 33.18 -12.74
C ALA A 135 53.06 33.10 -13.78
N ASN A 136 52.75 32.77 -15.04
CA ASN A 136 53.71 32.81 -16.15
C ASN A 136 53.99 34.24 -16.65
N MET A 137 53.09 35.19 -16.44
CA MET A 137 53.28 36.60 -16.80
C MET A 137 54.08 37.38 -15.74
N LEU A 138 53.93 37.05 -14.45
CA LEU A 138 54.68 37.66 -13.35
C LEU A 138 56.22 37.71 -13.58
N PRO A 139 56.91 36.61 -13.92
CA PRO A 139 58.35 36.63 -14.12
C PRO A 139 58.79 37.45 -15.34
N LYS A 140 57.94 37.62 -16.37
CA LYS A 140 58.26 38.48 -17.53
C LYS A 140 58.28 39.96 -17.18
N ASN A 141 57.40 40.41 -16.27
CA ASN A 141 57.40 41.79 -15.79
C ASN A 141 58.60 42.09 -14.88
N VAL A 142 59.06 41.10 -14.10
CA VAL A 142 60.28 41.26 -13.28
C VAL A 142 61.53 41.29 -14.16
N LEU A 143 61.57 40.53 -15.27
CA LEU A 143 62.68 40.58 -16.21
C LEU A 143 62.78 41.92 -16.95
N SER A 144 61.65 42.59 -17.21
CA SER A 144 61.63 43.95 -17.78
C SER A 144 62.12 45.02 -16.80
N LEU A 145 62.10 44.77 -15.50
CA LEU A 145 62.64 45.67 -14.46
C LEU A 145 64.11 45.38 -14.13
N LEU A 146 64.66 44.23 -14.56
CA LEU A 146 66.05 43.85 -14.34
C LEU A 146 66.93 43.97 -15.59
N GLY A 147 66.32 44.09 -16.78
CA GLY A 147 67.00 44.18 -18.07
C GLY A 147 66.88 45.55 -18.78
N GLY A 148 66.43 46.59 -18.07
CA GLY A 148 66.37 47.97 -18.53
C GLY A 148 67.28 48.87 -17.69
#